data_AF-A0A3D5DD78-F1
#
_entry.id   AF-A0A3D5DD78-F1
#
_cell.length_a   1.000
_cell.length_b   1.000
_cell.length_c   1.000
_cell.angle_alpha   90.00
_cell.angle_beta   90.00
_cell.angle_gamma   90.00
#
_symmetry.space_group_name_H-M   'P 1'
#
loop_
_entity.id
_entity.type
_entity.pdbx_description
1 polymer ?
#
loop_
_entity_poly.entity_id
_entity_poly.type
_entity_poly.pdbx_seq_one_letter_code
_entity_poly.pdbx_strand_id
1 'polypeptide(L)' 'MNSKRTPIRAETIQAVATEYIGQPISAARARSYLNHMEPIWEMFSSLRDLPLREVEPAIIFRPTTKNE' A
#
# COMPACT_ATOMS: atom_id res chain seq x y z
N MET A 1 -17.16 -4.06 13.35
CA MET A 1 -16.04 -3.74 14.26
C MET A 1 -15.21 -2.66 13.58
N ASN A 2 -15.23 -1.42 14.08
CA ASN A 2 -14.35 -0.36 13.58
C ASN A 2 -12.91 -0.66 14.01
N SER A 3 -12.24 -1.49 13.22
CA SER A 3 -10.83 -1.79 13.39
C SER A 3 -10.05 -0.55 12.99
N LYS A 4 -9.82 0.36 13.94
CA LYS A 4 -9.01 1.56 13.71
C LYS A 4 -7.64 1.10 13.21
N ARG A 5 -7.33 1.48 11.98
CA ARG A 5 -6.08 1.13 11.30
C ARG A 5 -4.89 1.58 12.15
N THR A 6 -3.87 0.74 12.27
CA THR A 6 -2.58 1.19 12.80
C THR A 6 -2.00 2.25 11.84
N PRO A 7 -1.68 3.45 12.34
CA PRO A 7 -1.15 4.52 11.49
C PRO A 7 0.16 4.06 10.83
N ILE A 8 0.27 4.30 9.52
CA ILE A 8 1.53 4.08 8.81
C ILE A 8 2.53 5.14 9.25
N ARG A 9 3.78 4.73 9.47
CA ARG A 9 4.86 5.63 9.86
C ARG A 9 5.90 5.73 8.77
N ALA A 10 6.76 6.74 8.83
CA ALA A 10 7.83 6.93 7.86
C ALA A 10 8.78 5.70 7.82
N GLU A 11 8.99 5.03 8.95
CA GLU A 11 9.80 3.82 9.06
C GLU A 11 9.20 2.66 8.25
N THR A 12 7.87 2.58 8.14
CA THR A 12 7.18 1.60 7.29
C THR A 12 7.51 1.84 5.81
N ILE A 13 7.52 3.11 5.38
CA ILE A 13 7.84 3.47 4.00
C ILE A 13 9.31 3.17 3.67
N GLN A 14 10.21 3.36 4.63
CA GLN A 14 11.62 2.96 4.49
C GLN A 14 11.77 1.44 4.36
N ALA A 15 11.12 0.68 5.23
CA ALA A 15 11.17 -0.79 5.20
C ALA A 15 10.68 -1.35 3.86
N VAL A 16 9.52 -0.86 3.39
CA VAL A 16 8.95 -1.27 2.09
C VAL A 16 9.87 -0.89 0.93
N ALA A 17 10.43 0.33 0.92
CA ALA A 17 11.36 0.75 -0.13
C ALA A 17 12.63 -0.13 -0.16
N THR A 18 13.18 -0.47 1.00
CA THR A 18 14.32 -1.37 1.10
C THR A 18 13.99 -2.77 0.59
N GLU A 19 12.82 -3.31 0.94
CA GLU A 19 12.41 -4.66 0.55
C GLU A 19 12.11 -4.79 -0.94
N TYR A 20 11.35 -3.86 -1.52
CA TYR A 20 10.83 -3.99 -2.89
C TYR A 20 11.66 -3.28 -3.96
N ILE A 21 12.38 -2.21 -3.60
CA ILE A 21 13.14 -1.39 -4.55
C ILE A 21 14.65 -1.61 -4.36
N GLY A 22 15.07 -2.22 -3.25
CA GLY A 22 16.48 -2.43 -2.93
C GLY A 22 17.25 -1.13 -2.67
N GLN A 23 16.57 0.01 -2.60
CA GLN A 23 17.17 1.32 -2.35
C GLN A 23 16.65 1.90 -1.04
N PRO A 24 17.51 2.04 -0.01
CA PRO A 24 17.11 2.73 1.20
C PRO A 24 16.87 4.21 0.90
N ILE A 25 15.71 4.71 1.30
CA ILE A 25 15.35 6.12 1.18
C ILE A 25 15.63 6.85 2.50
N SER A 26 15.98 8.14 2.40
CA SER A 26 16.23 8.97 3.57
C SER A 26 14.95 9.18 4.40
N ALA A 27 15.11 9.42 5.70
CA ALA A 27 13.98 9.68 6.59
C ALA A 27 13.17 10.93 6.20
N ALA A 28 13.81 11.93 5.59
CA ALA A 28 13.14 13.13 5.07
C ALA A 28 12.25 12.78 3.86
N ARG A 29 12.77 11.96 2.95
CA ARG A 29 12.03 11.48 1.77
C ARG A 29 10.87 10.56 2.16
N ALA A 30 11.09 9.68 3.12
CA ALA A 30 10.04 8.81 3.66
C ALA A 30 8.89 9.60 4.31
N ARG A 31 9.20 10.66 5.07
CA ARG A 31 8.19 11.56 5.63
C ARG A 31 7.40 12.32 4.55
N SER A 32 8.08 12.80 3.52
CA SER A 32 7.41 13.42 2.37
C SER A 32 6.45 12.44 1.69
N TYR A 33 6.87 11.19 1.46
CA TYR A 33 6.00 10.16 0.89
C TYR A 33 4.80 9.83 1.77
N LEU A 34 4.99 9.75 3.09
CA LEU A 34 3.89 9.55 4.02
C LEU A 34 2.81 10.63 3.86
N ASN A 35 3.21 11.91 3.81
CA ASN A 35 2.28 13.03 3.63
C ASN A 35 1.51 12.98 2.31
N HIS A 36 2.14 12.51 1.23
CA HIS A 36 1.48 12.39 -0.08
C HIS A 36 0.58 11.15 -0.20
N MET A 37 0.80 10.13 0.61
CA MET A 37 0.04 8.88 0.56
C MET A 37 -1.19 8.87 1.47
N GLU A 38 -1.28 9.77 2.46
CA GLU A 38 -2.44 9.89 3.35
C GLU A 38 -3.79 9.96 2.60
N PRO A 39 -3.97 10.82 1.58
CA PRO A 39 -5.23 10.92 0.85
C PRO A 39 -5.58 9.63 0.08
N ILE A 40 -4.56 8.94 -0.43
CA ILE A 40 -4.71 7.65 -1.14
C ILE A 40 -5.22 6.59 -0.16
N TRP A 41 -4.67 6.57 1.05
CA TRP A 41 -5.07 5.64 2.09
C TRP A 41 -6.47 5.88 2.65
N GLU A 42 -6.90 7.13 2.74
CA GLU A 42 -8.27 7.48 3.09
C GLU A 42 -9.25 6.94 2.03
N MET A 43 -8.94 7.09 0.74
CA MET A 43 -9.75 6.50 -0.34
C MET A 43 -9.89 4.98 -0.18
N PHE A 44 -8.80 4.27 0.10
CA PHE A 44 -8.82 2.82 0.33
C PHE A 44 -9.59 2.41 1.60
N SER A 45 -9.79 3.31 2.56
CA SER A 45 -10.56 2.99 3.77
C SER A 45 -12.01 2.64 3.43
N SER A 46 -12.61 3.33 2.46
CA SER A 46 -13.97 3.07 1.97
C SER A 46 -14.14 1.67 1.36
N LEU A 47 -13.07 1.09 0.79
CA LEU A 47 -13.13 -0.27 0.23
C LEU A 47 -13.26 -1.34 1.31
N ARG A 48 -12.86 -1.06 2.56
CA ARG A 48 -13.00 -2.02 3.67
C ARG A 48 -14.44 -2.19 4.13
N ASP A 49 -15.28 -1.18 3.87
CA ASP A 49 -16.69 -1.21 4.25
C ASP A 49 -17.55 -1.97 3.24
N LEU A 50 -16.96 -2.39 2.11
CA LEU A 50 -17.65 -3.20 1.11
C LEU A 50 -17.98 -4.59 1.67
N PRO A 51 -19.19 -5.11 1.42
CA PRO A 51 -19.61 -6.44 1.88
C PRO A 51 -18.99 -7.55 1.01
N LEU A 52 -17.67 -7.71 1.11
CA LEU A 52 -16.89 -8.63 0.26
C LEU A 52 -16.89 -10.10 0.75
N ARG A 53 -17.58 -10.41 1.86
CA ARG A 53 -17.53 -11.74 2.50
C ARG A 53 -17.97 -12.88 1.57
N GLU A 54 -18.90 -12.62 0.66
CA GLU A 54 -19.45 -13.62 -0.27
C GLU A 54 -19.02 -13.39 -1.72
N VAL A 55 -18.06 -12.48 -1.96
CA VAL A 55 -17.58 -12.15 -3.29
C VAL A 55 -16.29 -12.92 -3.56
N GLU A 56 -16.31 -13.82 -4.53
CA GLU A 56 -15.10 -14.49 -4.99
C GLU A 56 -14.15 -13.49 -5.68
N PRO A 57 -12.85 -13.47 -5.35
CA PRO A 57 -11.88 -12.63 -6.04
C PRO A 57 -11.78 -13.01 -7.52
N ALA A 58 -11.94 -12.03 -8.41
CA ALA A 58 -11.72 -12.25 -9.83
C ALA A 58 -10.24 -12.53 -10.12
N ILE A 59 -9.94 -13.68 -10.73
CA ILE A 59 -8.58 -14.02 -11.17
C ILE A 59 -8.30 -13.28 -12.48
N ILE A 60 -7.48 -12.23 -12.41
CA ILE A 60 -7.01 -11.51 -13.60
C ILE A 60 -5.66 -12.10 -14.02
N PHE A 61 -5.63 -12.83 -15.13
CA PHE A 61 -4.38 -13.27 -15.75
C PHE A 61 -3.68 -12.05 -16.36
N ARG A 62 -2.50 -11.67 -15.81
CA ARG A 62 -1.59 -10.73 -16.47
C ARG A 62 -0.45 -11.51 -17.13
N PRO A 63 -0.41 -11.62 -18.47
CA PRO A 63 0.76 -12.17 -19.15
C PRO A 63 1.95 -11.23 -18.91
N THR A 64 2.94 -11.69 -18.15
CA THR A 64 4.25 -11.02 -18.08
C THR A 64 4.98 -11.33 -19.37
N THR A 65 5.13 -10.34 -20.25
CA THR A 65 6.11 -10.42 -21.33
C THR A 65 7.49 -10.50 -20.68
N LYS A 66 8.14 -11.67 -20.77
CA LYS A 66 9.58 -11.75 -20.56
C LYS A 66 10.20 -10.93 -21.68
N ASN A 67 10.72 -9.76 -21.36
CA ASN A 67 11.68 -9.10 -22.23
C ASN A 67 12.99 -9.89 -22.05
N GLU A 68 13.26 -10.81 -22.99
CA GLU A 68 14.59 -11.41 -23.19
C GLU A 68 15.54 -10.40 -23.84
#